data_AF-A0A918GJD4-F1
#
_entry.id   AF-A0A918GJD4-F1
#
_cell.length_a   1.000
_cell.length_b   1.000
_cell.length_c   1.000
_cell.angle_alpha   90.00
_cell.angle_beta   90.00
_cell.angle_gamma   90.00
#
_symmetry.space_group_name_H-M   'P 1'
#
loop_
_entity.id
_entity.type
_entity.pdbx_description
1 polymer ?
#
loop_
_entity_poly.entity_id
_entity_poly.type
_entity_poly.pdbx_seq_one_letter_code
_entity_poly.pdbx_strand_id
1 'polypeptide(L)' 'MSHNPREHEALVRHGIRVTERVPLLIPPGEDDIGYLRAERERLDHDLPRPDRPAVPDAVPVSR' A
#
# COMPACT_ATOMS: atom_id res chain seq x y z
N MET A 1 3.65 -4.14 7.59
CA MET A 1 3.68 -3.38 6.32
C MET A 1 2.24 -3.10 5.97
N SER A 2 1.87 -1.83 5.75
CA SER A 2 0.46 -1.42 5.67
C SER A 2 0.28 -0.26 4.71
N HIS A 3 -0.83 -0.28 3.98
CA HIS A 3 -1.27 0.80 3.09
C HIS A 3 -2.26 1.74 3.78
N ASN A 4 -2.53 1.55 5.08
CA ASN A 4 -3.45 2.37 5.85
C ASN A 4 -2.73 3.63 6.40
N PRO A 5 -3.09 4.85 5.97
CA PRO A 5 -2.49 6.08 6.50
C PRO A 5 -2.71 6.25 8.01
N ARG A 6 -3.84 5.76 8.54
CA ARG A 6 -4.18 5.88 9.97
C ARG A 6 -3.27 5.03 10.85
N GLU A 7 -2.82 3.88 10.34
CA GLU A 7 -1.83 3.05 11.03
C GLU A 7 -0.49 3.78 11.12
N HIS A 8 -0.04 4.37 10.01
CA HIS A 8 1.19 5.17 9.99
C HIS A 8 1.14 6.30 11.03
N GLU A 9 0.05 7.08 11.04
CA GLU A 9 -0.11 8.14 12.04
C GLU A 9 -0.13 7.60 13.47
N ALA A 10 -0.77 6.44 13.71
CA ALA A 10 -0.80 5.83 15.04
C ALA A 10 0.61 5.44 15.50
N LEU A 11 1.41 4.82 14.64
CA LEU A 11 2.80 4.48 14.94
C LEU A 11 3.58 5.73 15.35
N VAL A 12 3.51 6.81 14.56
CA VAL A 12 4.19 8.07 14.87
C VAL A 12 3.70 8.68 16.19
N ARG A 13 2.38 8.70 16.43
CA ARG A 13 1.80 9.19 17.69
C ARG A 13 2.26 8.39 18.91
N HIS A 14 2.53 7.09 18.74
CA HIS A 14 3.06 6.22 19.80
C HIS A 14 4.59 6.30 19.94
N GLY A 15 5.25 7.25 19.28
CA GLY A 15 6.70 7.45 19.36
C GLY A 15 7.51 6.47 18.53
N ILE A 16 6.87 5.67 17.66
CA ILE A 16 7.55 4.77 16.74
C ILE A 16 8.03 5.60 15.54
N ARG A 17 9.35 5.68 15.39
CA ARG A 17 9.98 6.35 14.25
C ARG A 17 9.83 5.50 12.99
N VAL A 18 8.96 5.91 12.08
CA VAL A 18 8.88 5.35 10.72
C VAL A 18 9.93 6.04 9.85
N THR A 19 10.92 5.29 9.37
CA THR A 19 12.00 5.83 8.53
C THR A 19 11.68 5.80 7.04
N GLU A 20 10.83 4.86 6.61
CA GLU A 20 10.45 4.68 5.21
C GLU A 20 9.10 3.95 5.10
N ARG A 21 8.33 4.25 4.05
CA ARG A 21 7.17 3.46 3.61
C ARG A 21 7.54 2.82 2.28
N VAL A 22 7.70 1.50 2.28
CA VAL A 22 8.01 0.73 1.06
C VAL A 22 6.70 0.22 0.44
N PRO A 23 6.37 0.59 -0.81
CA PRO A 23 5.18 0.07 -1.49
C PRO A 23 5.26 -1.44 -1.70
N LEU A 24 4.14 -2.15 -1.54
CA LEU A 24 4.05 -3.55 -1.93
C LEU A 24 3.82 -3.66 -3.44
N LEU A 25 4.79 -4.20 -4.18
CA LEU A 25 4.77 -4.28 -5.64
C LEU A 25 4.21 -5.62 -6.19
N ILE A 26 3.47 -6.35 -5.37
CA ILE A 26 2.91 -7.66 -5.75
C ILE A 26 1.50 -7.43 -6.32
N PRO A 27 1.16 -8.00 -7.50
CA PRO A 27 -0.20 -7.97 -8.00
C PRO A 27 -1.18 -8.65 -7.04
N PRO A 28 -2.40 -8.11 -6.87
CA PRO A 28 -3.40 -8.75 -6.03
C PRO A 28 -3.86 -10.08 -6.63
N GLY A 29 -4.20 -11.06 -5.78
CA GLY A 29 -4.91 -12.26 -6.20
C GLY A 29 -6.35 -11.94 -6.61
N GLU A 30 -6.98 -12.83 -7.39
CA GLU A 30 -8.35 -12.63 -7.88
C GLU A 30 -9.36 -12.45 -6.74
N ASP A 31 -9.19 -13.23 -5.66
CA ASP A 31 -10.04 -13.19 -4.46
C ASP A 31 -9.86 -11.89 -3.65
N ASP A 32 -8.70 -11.23 -3.77
CA ASP A 32 -8.36 -10.02 -3.00
C ASP A 32 -8.97 -8.75 -3.60
N ILE A 33 -9.35 -8.76 -4.87
CA ILE A 33 -9.75 -7.55 -5.61
C ILE A 33 -10.94 -6.84 -4.94
N GLY A 34 -11.95 -7.60 -4.52
CA GLY A 34 -13.14 -7.06 -3.86
C GLY A 34 -12.79 -6.40 -2.51
N TYR A 35 -11.92 -7.04 -1.75
CA TYR A 35 -11.46 -6.56 -0.45
C TYR A 35 -10.62 -5.27 -0.59
N LEU A 36 -9.60 -5.29 -1.46
CA LEU A 36 -8.72 -4.14 -1.70
C LEU A 36 -9.47 -2.93 -2.28
N ARG A 37 -10.50 -3.18 -3.11
CA ARG A 37 -11.40 -2.11 -3.57
C ARG A 37 -12.13 -1.46 -2.39
N ALA A 38 -12.67 -2.27 -1.47
CA ALA A 38 -13.37 -1.76 -0.30
C ALA A 38 -12.45 -0.97 0.63
N GLU A 39 -11.23 -1.45 0.88
CA GLU A 39 -10.23 -0.73 1.67
C GLU A 39 -9.91 0.65 1.06
N ARG A 40 -9.73 0.71 -0.26
CA ARG A 40 -9.45 1.97 -0.97
C ARG A 40 -10.63 2.93 -0.95
N GLU A 41 -11.82 2.46 -1.35
CA GLU A 41 -12.97 3.32 -1.61
C GLU A 41 -13.74 3.71 -0.35
N ARG A 42 -13.68 2.88 0.71
CA ARG A 42 -14.49 3.06 1.92
C ARG A 42 -13.68 3.33 3.17
N LEU A 43 -12.41 2.91 3.21
CA LEU A 43 -11.56 2.99 4.40
C LEU A 43 -10.34 3.90 4.19
N ASP A 44 -10.32 4.70 3.12
CA ASP A 44 -9.28 5.68 2.80
C ASP A 44 -7.86 5.06 2.76
N HIS A 45 -7.72 3.81 2.33
CA HIS A 45 -6.41 3.19 2.17
C HIS A 45 -5.68 3.76 0.94
N ASP A 46 -4.37 3.94 1.09
CA ASP A 46 -3.44 4.40 0.06
C ASP A 46 -3.07 3.22 -0.85
N LEU A 47 -4.06 2.76 -1.62
CA LEU A 47 -3.97 1.62 -2.51
C LEU A 47 -4.09 2.05 -3.99
N PRO A 48 -3.25 1.50 -4.90
CA PRO A 48 -3.50 1.61 -6.32
C PRO A 48 -4.81 0.89 -6.67
N ARG A 49 -5.34 1.17 -7.86
CA ARG A 49 -6.54 0.51 -8.34
C ARG A 49 -6.25 -1.00 -8.58
N PRO A 50 -6.88 -1.93 -7.84
CA PRO A 50 -6.45 -3.33 -7.81
C PRO A 50 -6.74 -4.11 -9.10
N ASP A 51 -7.71 -3.66 -9.91
CA ASP A 51 -8.02 -4.22 -11.24
C ASP A 51 -7.04 -3.81 -12.34
N ARG A 52 -6.04 -2.97 -12.04
CA ARG A 52 -5.04 -2.52 -12.99
C ARG A 52 -3.65 -2.78 -12.41
N PRO A 53 -2.74 -3.49 -13.11
CA PRO A 53 -1.37 -3.60 -12.63
C PRO A 53 -0.79 -2.19 -12.49
N ALA A 54 -0.32 -1.87 -11.29
CA ALA A 54 0.53 -0.71 -11.09
C ALA A 54 1.78 -0.97 -11.94
N VAL A 55 1.98 -0.20 -13.02
CA VAL A 55 3.27 -0.18 -13.70
C VAL A 55 4.25 0.45 -12.70
N PRO A 56 5.23 -0.29 -12.16
CA PRO A 56 6.25 0.35 -11.37
C PRO A 56 7.04 1.28 -12.28
N ASP A 57 7.29 2.52 -11.84
CA ASP A 57 8.41 3.28 -12.39
C ASP A 57 9.64 2.38 -12.19
N ALA A 58 10.27 1.98 -13.29
CA ALA A 58 11.38 1.05 -13.27
C ALA A 58 12.49 1.62 -12.39
N VAL A 59 12.63 1.13 -11.16
CA VAL A 59 13.81 1.40 -10.35
C VAL A 59 14.94 0.60 -10.99
N PRO A 60 15.98 1.25 -11.57
CA PRO A 60 17.10 0.51 -12.12
C PRO A 60 17.79 -0.22 -10.98
N VAL A 61 17.69 -1.55 -10.99
CA VAL A 61 18.44 -2.40 -10.06
C VAL A 61 19.88 -2.43 -10.56
N SER A 62 20.74 -1.61 -9.97
CA SER A 62 22.18 -1.71 -10.21
C SER A 62 22.66 -3.08 -9.71
N ARG A 63 23.27 -3.84 -10.61
CA ARG A 63 23.79 -5.20 -10.40
C ARG A 63 25.06 -5.20 -9.56
#